data_AF-A0A364K6S9-F1
#
_entry.id   AF-A0A364K6S9-F1
#
_cell.length_a   1.000
_cell.length_b   1.000
_cell.length_c   1.000
_cell.angle_alpha   90.00
_cell.angle_beta   90.00
_cell.angle_gamma   90.00
#
_symmetry.space_group_name_H-M   'P 1'
#
loop_
_entity.id
_entity.type
_entity.pdbx_description
1 polymer ?
#
loop_
_entity_poly.entity_id
_entity_poly.type
_entity_poly.pdbx_seq_one_letter_code
_entity_poly.pdbx_strand_id
1 'polypeptide(L)'
;MKITVLTLQVKEYDYNLLEQHLVKHGWVKVPRQHIYRKKFHGLEVEVKEHLPSFSMDVTLHVSAKNPKGIRLNEICKIVEELEQMDVTPDIDED
;
A
#
# COMPACT_ATOMS: atom_id res chain seq x y z
N MET A 1 19.48 -12.13 -3.85
CA MET A 1 18.84 -12.11 -2.51
C MET A 1 17.35 -12.34 -2.67
N LYS A 2 16.69 -13.10 -1.77
CA LYS A 2 15.22 -13.31 -1.80
C LYS A 2 14.63 -12.66 -0.54
N ILE A 3 13.68 -11.76 -0.71
CA ILE A 3 13.01 -11.06 0.39
C ILE A 3 11.72 -11.81 0.69
N THR A 4 11.47 -12.27 1.92
CA THR A 4 10.24 -13.05 2.20
C THR A 4 9.08 -12.16 2.62
N VAL A 5 9.42 -11.03 3.24
CA VAL A 5 8.48 -10.02 3.75
C VAL A 5 9.04 -8.64 3.45
N LEU A 6 8.20 -7.75 2.96
CA LEU A 6 8.49 -6.34 2.76
C LEU A 6 7.44 -5.51 3.50
N THR A 7 7.89 -4.48 4.22
CA THR A 7 7.01 -3.47 4.81
C THR A 7 7.42 -2.10 4.27
N LEU A 8 6.46 -1.36 3.73
CA LEU A 8 6.63 0.00 3.25
C LEU A 8 5.69 0.92 4.04
N GLN A 9 6.15 2.15 4.25
CA GLN A 9 5.33 3.24 4.77
C GLN A 9 5.11 4.24 3.65
N VAL A 10 3.86 4.53 3.36
CA VAL A 10 3.44 5.51 2.35
C VAL A 10 2.61 6.57 3.07
N LYS A 11 2.86 7.85 2.78
CA LYS A 11 2.04 8.95 3.30
C LYS A 11 0.82 9.11 2.40
N GLU A 12 -0.30 9.49 2.97
CA GLU A 12 -1.51 9.81 2.23
C GLU A 12 -2.25 10.96 2.90
N TYR A 13 -2.71 11.92 2.09
CA TYR A 13 -3.46 13.08 2.56
C TYR A 13 -4.96 12.79 2.65
N ASP A 14 -5.50 12.01 1.70
CA ASP A 14 -6.92 11.63 1.68
C ASP A 14 -7.13 10.11 1.56
N TYR A 15 -7.35 9.48 2.72
CA TYR A 15 -7.61 8.05 2.80
C TYR A 15 -8.90 7.61 2.10
N ASN A 16 -9.94 8.45 2.09
CA ASN A 16 -11.22 8.08 1.47
C ASN A 16 -11.07 8.04 -0.06
N LEU A 17 -10.32 8.99 -0.61
CA LEU A 17 -9.99 8.99 -2.02
C LEU A 17 -9.15 7.75 -2.37
N LEU A 18 -8.11 7.46 -1.59
CA LEU A 18 -7.31 6.26 -1.78
C LEU A 18 -8.12 4.97 -1.69
N GLU A 19 -9.04 4.84 -0.73
CA GLU A 19 -9.92 3.66 -0.62
C GLU A 19 -10.67 3.42 -1.93
N GLN A 20 -11.23 4.47 -2.52
CA GLN A 20 -11.94 4.36 -3.79
C GLN A 20 -11.01 3.90 -4.91
N HIS A 21 -9.76 4.39 -4.93
CA HIS A 21 -8.74 3.96 -5.90
C HIS A 21 -8.33 2.51 -5.69
N LEU A 22 -8.03 2.09 -4.47
CA LEU A 22 -7.70 0.69 -4.14
C LEU A 22 -8.82 -0.26 -4.61
N VAL A 23 -10.08 0.05 -4.28
CA VAL A 23 -11.22 -0.79 -4.72
C VAL A 23 -11.36 -0.81 -6.24
N LYS A 24 -11.22 0.34 -6.92
CA LYS A 24 -11.25 0.42 -8.40
C LYS A 24 -10.13 -0.42 -9.05
N HIS A 25 -8.96 -0.49 -8.43
CA HIS A 25 -7.80 -1.25 -8.91
C HIS A 25 -7.80 -2.72 -8.47
N GLY A 26 -8.94 -3.23 -7.99
CA GLY A 26 -9.15 -4.64 -7.69
C GLY A 26 -8.63 -5.09 -6.33
N TRP A 27 -8.36 -4.15 -5.41
CA TRP A 27 -8.08 -4.49 -4.02
C TRP A 27 -9.37 -4.85 -3.28
N VAL A 28 -9.28 -5.87 -2.43
CA VAL A 28 -10.43 -6.39 -1.68
C VAL A 28 -10.32 -5.90 -0.23
N LYS A 29 -11.32 -5.16 0.23
CA LYS A 29 -11.43 -4.72 1.62
C LYS A 29 -11.73 -5.91 2.53
N VAL A 30 -10.98 -6.04 3.62
CA VAL A 30 -11.24 -7.03 4.67
C VAL A 30 -12.44 -6.54 5.50
N PRO A 31 -13.49 -7.38 5.71
CA PRO A 31 -14.67 -6.96 6.45
C PRO A 31 -14.32 -6.44 7.84
N ARG A 32 -14.89 -5.28 8.20
CA ARG A 32 -14.75 -4.62 9.51
C ARG A 32 -13.33 -4.18 9.87
N GLN A 33 -12.43 -4.07 8.88
CA GLN A 33 -11.05 -3.62 9.08
C GLN A 33 -10.67 -2.60 8.02
N HIS A 34 -9.79 -1.67 8.37
CA HIS A 34 -9.15 -0.70 7.45
C HIS A 34 -7.96 -1.35 6.74
N ILE A 35 -8.21 -2.52 6.17
CA ILE A 35 -7.22 -3.38 5.54
C ILE A 35 -7.72 -3.77 4.16
N TYR A 36 -6.86 -3.61 3.16
CA TYR A 36 -7.10 -4.03 1.77
C TYR A 36 -6.09 -5.08 1.37
N ARG A 37 -6.53 -6.07 0.61
CA ARG A 37 -5.67 -7.17 0.14
C ARG A 37 -5.77 -7.34 -1.36
N LYS A 38 -4.64 -7.67 -1.97
CA LYS A 38 -4.56 -8.04 -3.38
C LYS A 38 -3.49 -9.12 -3.55
N LYS A 39 -3.72 -10.01 -4.51
CA LYS A 39 -2.76 -11.06 -4.89
C LYS A 39 -2.05 -10.67 -6.17
N PHE A 40 -0.73 -10.73 -6.15
CA PHE A 40 0.14 -10.42 -7.28
C PHE A 40 0.98 -11.66 -7.60
N HIS A 41 0.66 -12.42 -8.64
CA HIS A 41 1.51 -13.56 -9.08
C HIS A 41 1.92 -14.56 -7.96
N GLY A 42 1.05 -14.77 -6.95
CA GLY A 42 1.34 -15.62 -5.79
C GLY A 42 1.92 -14.91 -4.56
N LEU A 43 2.15 -13.60 -4.65
CA LEU A 43 2.39 -12.68 -3.54
C LEU A 43 1.07 -12.23 -2.93
N GLU A 44 0.97 -12.27 -1.61
CA GLU A 44 -0.11 -11.62 -0.89
C GLU A 44 0.36 -10.25 -0.41
N VAL A 45 -0.34 -9.20 -0.83
CA VAL A 45 -0.06 -7.82 -0.42
C VAL A 45 -1.25 -7.31 0.38
N GLU A 46 -0.94 -6.67 1.49
CA GLU A 46 -1.87 -6.05 2.43
C GLU A 46 -1.53 -4.57 2.58
N VAL A 47 -2.53 -3.70 2.45
CA VAL A 47 -2.43 -2.27 2.76
C VAL A 47 -3.27 -2.03 4.00
N LYS A 48 -2.67 -1.46 5.04
CA LYS A 48 -3.33 -1.15 6.29
C LYS A 48 -3.19 0.34 6.62
N GLU A 49 -4.28 0.96 7.02
CA GLU A 49 -4.27 2.30 7.57
C GLU A 49 -3.56 2.33 8.93
N HIS A 50 -2.66 3.30 9.10
CA HIS A 50 -2.02 3.64 10.35
C HIS A 50 -2.21 5.13 10.61
N LEU A 51 -3.02 5.45 11.61
CA LEU A 51 -3.20 6.79 12.14
C LEU A 51 -2.28 6.96 13.35
N PRO A 52 -1.17 7.72 13.24
CA PRO A 52 -0.31 8.00 14.38
C PRO A 52 -1.09 8.85 15.40
N SER A 53 -0.97 8.56 16.70
CA SER A 53 -1.72 9.25 17.76
C SER A 53 -1.46 10.77 17.85
N PHE A 54 -0.45 11.29 17.14
CA PHE A 54 0.03 12.67 17.23
C PHE A 54 0.16 13.38 15.87
N SER A 55 -0.30 12.79 14.77
CA SER A 55 -0.30 13.44 13.44
C SER A 55 -1.70 13.45 12.84
N MET A 56 -2.01 14.50 12.08
CA MET A 56 -3.18 14.52 11.19
C MET A 56 -2.91 13.76 9.88
N ASP A 57 -1.65 13.40 9.61
CA ASP A 57 -1.26 12.67 8.41
C ASP A 57 -1.63 11.20 8.52
N VAL A 58 -2.31 10.69 7.50
CA VAL A 58 -2.56 9.25 7.37
C VAL A 58 -1.30 8.60 6.84
N THR A 59 -0.88 7.51 7.48
CA THR A 59 0.19 6.66 6.94
C THR A 59 -0.36 5.29 6.62
N LEU A 60 0.19 4.67 5.58
CA LEU A 60 -0.22 3.36 5.12
C LEU A 60 0.93 2.40 5.32
N HIS A 61 0.62 1.30 5.98
CA HIS A 61 1.54 0.19 6.12
C HIS A 61 1.21 -0.82 5.02
N VAL A 62 2.10 -0.91 4.03
CA VAL A 62 2.00 -1.90 2.96
C VAL A 62 2.89 -3.08 3.33
N SER A 63 2.30 -4.26 3.44
CA SER A 63 3.00 -5.51 3.76
C SER A 63 2.84 -6.52 2.64
N ALA A 64 3.94 -7.01 2.09
CA ALA A 64 3.94 -8.05 1.07
C ALA A 64 4.61 -9.32 1.60
N LYS A 65 4.01 -10.49 1.39
CA LYS A 65 4.54 -11.78 1.88
C LYS A 65 4.48 -12.88 0.81
N ASN A 66 5.62 -13.54 0.58
CA ASN A 66 5.70 -14.71 -0.31
C ASN A 66 6.65 -15.77 0.27
N PRO A 67 6.17 -16.99 0.60
CA PRO A 67 7.00 -18.08 1.12
C PRO A 67 8.14 -18.52 0.18
N LYS A 68 8.01 -18.28 -1.14
CA LYS A 68 9.03 -18.61 -2.15
C LYS A 68 10.08 -17.51 -2.33
N GLY A 69 9.92 -16.40 -1.61
CA GLY A 69 10.66 -15.17 -1.78
C GLY A 69 9.99 -14.26 -2.83
N ILE A 70 10.10 -12.96 -2.57
CA ILE A 70 9.68 -11.82 -3.38
C ILE A 70 10.90 -11.40 -4.19
N ARG A 71 10.74 -11.32 -5.51
CA ARG A 71 11.79 -10.81 -6.40
C ARG A 71 11.75 -9.28 -6.42
N LEU A 72 12.90 -8.65 -6.64
CA LEU A 72 12.99 -7.19 -6.71
C LEU A 72 12.04 -6.58 -7.75
N ASN A 73 11.89 -7.22 -8.92
CA ASN A 73 10.98 -6.73 -9.95
C ASN A 73 9.50 -6.76 -9.54
N GLU A 74 9.10 -7.66 -8.63
CA GLU A 74 7.75 -7.69 -8.08
C GLU A 74 7.55 -6.54 -7.10
N ILE A 75 8.59 -6.22 -6.33
CA ILE A 75 8.59 -5.06 -5.43
C ILE A 75 8.40 -3.77 -6.23
N CYS A 76 9.19 -3.56 -7.29
CA CYS A 76 9.07 -2.38 -8.15
C CYS A 76 7.64 -2.22 -8.70
N LYS A 77 7.02 -3.30 -9.16
CA LYS A 77 5.64 -3.27 -9.67
C LYS A 77 4.61 -2.90 -8.61
N ILE A 78 4.79 -3.36 -7.36
CA ILE A 78 3.89 -2.98 -6.26
C ILE A 78 4.03 -1.49 -5.98
N VAL A 79 5.27 -0.99 -5.94
CA VAL A 79 5.54 0.44 -5.70
C VAL A 79 4.95 1.28 -6.84
N GLU A 80 5.21 0.92 -8.10
CA GLU A 80 4.66 1.61 -9.28
C GLU A 80 3.12 1.63 -9.27
N GLU A 81 2.47 0.52 -8.87
CA GLU A 81 1.00 0.49 -8.80
C GLU A 81 0.48 1.40 -7.67
N LEU A 82 1.19 1.46 -6.53
CA LEU A 82 0.81 2.32 -5.41
C LEU A 82 1.06 3.80 -5.72
N GLU A 83 2.16 4.12 -6.40
CA GLU A 83 2.49 5.47 -6.85
C GLU A 83 1.42 6.02 -7.83
N GLN A 84 0.87 5.17 -8.70
CA GLN A 84 -0.26 5.54 -9.57
C GLN A 84 -1.56 5.83 -8.80
N MET A 85 -1.66 5.39 -7.55
CA MET A 85 -2.80 5.66 -6.67
C MET A 85 -2.50 6.74 -5.65
N ASP A 86 -1.26 7.23 -5.58
CA ASP A 86 -0.87 8.30 -4.68
C ASP A 86 -1.56 9.59 -5.14
N VAL A 87 -2.31 10.19 -4.23
CA VAL A 87 -3.00 11.46 -4.43
C VAL A 87 -2.45 12.53 -3.51
N THR A 88 -1.34 12.24 -2.82
CA THR A 88 -0.59 13.23 -2.06
C THR A 88 -0.19 14.34 -3.02
N PRO A 89 -0.55 15.60 -2.75
CA PRO A 89 -0.16 16.70 -3.61
C PRO A 89 1.36 16.80 -3.63
N ASP A 90 1.93 17.01 -4.82
CA ASP A 90 3.32 17.45 -4.95
C ASP A 90 3.43 18.78 -4.19
N ILE A 91 4.08 18.73 -3.03
CA ILE A 91 4.41 19.94 -2.30
C ILE A 91 5.63 20.51 -3.02
N ASP A 92 5.40 21.40 -3.98
CA ASP A 92 6.44 22.31 -4.44
C ASP A 92 6.82 23.16 -3.22
N GLU A 93 7.91 22.78 -2.54
CA GLU A 93 8.61 23.66 -1.59
C GLU A 93 9.25 24.79 -2.40
N ASP A 94 8.50 25.87 -2.63
CA ASP A 94 9.04 27.20 -2.96
C ASP A 94 9.73 27.84 -1.73
#